data_AF-A0A2N2BAV1-F1
#
_entry.id   AF-A0A2N2BAV1-F1
#
_cell.length_a   1.000
_cell.length_b   1.000
_cell.length_c   1.000
_cell.angle_alpha   90.00
_cell.angle_beta   90.00
_cell.angle_gamma   90.00
#
_symmetry.space_group_name_H-M   'P 1'
#
loop_
_entity.id
_entity.type
_entity.pdbx_description
1 polymer ?
#
loop_
_entity_poly.entity_id
_entity_poly.type
_entity_poly.pdbx_seq_one_letter_code
_entity_poly.pdbx_strand_id
1 'polypeptide(L)' 'MLVLRSESNVSVHTYPEHNALYINSFRCRTLCDPRVIVDTFIQKLHPEKMLSQKHNEIYKNMK' A
#
# COMPACT_ATOMS: atom_id res chain seq x y z
N MET A 1 3.55 8.01 7.73
CA MET A 1 4.84 7.27 7.83
C MET A 1 5.25 6.80 6.44
N LEU A 2 6.52 6.98 6.07
CA LEU A 2 7.07 6.55 4.77
C LEU A 2 8.16 5.50 5.03
N VAL A 3 8.06 4.34 4.37
CA VAL A 3 9.09 3.29 4.41
C VAL A 3 9.63 3.11 3.00
N LEU A 4 10.91 3.40 2.82
CA LEU A 4 11.64 3.27 1.56
C LEU A 4 12.53 2.02 1.61
N ARG A 5 12.35 1.11 0.66
CA ARG A 5 13.34 0.07 0.32
C ARG A 5 13.81 0.28 -1.11
N SER A 6 14.95 -0.30 -1.48
CA SER A 6 15.76 0.04 -2.65
C SER A 6 15.01 0.28 -3.98
N GLU A 7 13.80 -0.28 -4.18
CA GLU A 7 12.91 0.01 -5.32
C GLU A 7 11.41 -0.18 -4.95
N SER A 8 11.02 0.18 -3.72
CA SER A 8 9.62 0.09 -3.28
C SER A 8 9.32 1.11 -2.19
N ASN A 9 8.14 1.73 -2.24
CA ASN A 9 7.67 2.68 -1.25
C ASN A 9 6.31 2.22 -0.68
N VAL A 10 6.18 2.39 0.63
CA VAL A 10 4.91 2.28 1.32
C VAL A 10 4.67 3.59 2.06
N SER A 11 3.59 4.28 1.73
CA SER A 11 3.14 5.45 2.47
C SER A 11 1.82 5.17 3.18
N VAL A 12 1.76 5.57 4.45
CA VAL A 12 0.58 5.44 5.30
C VAL A 12 0.22 6.81 5.84
N HIS A 13 -1.02 7.22 5.60
CA HIS A 13 -1.60 8.49 6.03
C HIS A 13 -2.83 8.20 6.88
N THR A 14 -2.79 8.60 8.15
CA THR A 14 -3.90 8.48 9.10
C THR A 14 -4.61 9.82 9.21
N TYR A 15 -5.94 9.79 9.23
CA TYR A 15 -6.81 10.94 9.48
C TYR A 15 -7.76 10.60 10.64
N PRO A 16 -7.31 10.70 11.90
CA PRO A 16 -8.11 10.33 13.07
C PRO A 16 -9.45 11.06 13.16
N GLU A 17 -9.48 12.33 12.74
CA GLU A 17 -10.66 13.17 12.67
C GLU A 17 -11.74 12.64 11.72
N HIS A 18 -11.35 11.76 10.79
CA HIS A 18 -12.23 11.09 9.84
C HIS A 18 -12.33 9.57 10.09
N ASN A 19 -11.70 9.06 11.16
CA ASN A 19 -11.50 7.64 11.41
C ASN A 19 -11.02 6.87 10.15
N ALA A 20 -10.11 7.49 9.40
CA ALA A 20 -9.71 7.03 8.08
C ALA A 20 -8.20 6.76 7.98
N LEU A 21 -7.86 5.80 7.13
CA LEU A 21 -6.49 5.41 6.83
C LEU A 21 -6.33 5.27 5.31
N TYR A 22 -5.32 5.92 4.76
CA TYR A 22 -4.91 5.75 3.38
C TYR A 22 -3.54 5.06 3.32
N ILE A 23 -3.47 3.96 2.57
CA ILE A 23 -2.26 3.17 2.37
C ILE A 23 -1.97 3.14 0.87
N ASN A 24 -0.76 3.58 0.50
CA ASN A 24 -0.21 3.35 -0.83
C ASN A 24 0.99 2.42 -0.71
N SER A 25 1.00 1.33 -1.47
CA SER A 25 2.09 0.36 -1.48
C SER A 25 2.48 0.05 -2.91
N PHE A 26 3.60 0.62 -3.35
CA PHE A 26 4.15 0.41 -4.68
C PHE A 26 5.48 -0.34 -4.61
N ARG A 27 5.68 -1.27 -5.55
CA ARG A 27 6.89 -2.09 -5.61
C ARG A 27 7.30 -2.41 -7.04
N CYS A 28 8.61 -2.45 -7.29
CA CYS A 28 9.18 -2.80 -8.60
C CYS A 28 9.28 -4.30 -8.92
N ARG A 29 9.23 -5.23 -7.93
CA ARG A 29 9.45 -6.68 -8.19
C ARG A 29 8.47 -7.63 -7.46
N THR A 30 8.39 -8.86 -7.96
CA THR A 30 7.43 -9.94 -7.65
C THR A 30 7.65 -10.68 -6.32
N LEU A 31 8.76 -10.45 -5.61
CA LEU A 31 9.20 -11.27 -4.47
C LEU A 31 8.45 -11.02 -3.14
N CYS A 32 7.55 -10.06 -3.11
CA CYS A 32 6.71 -9.77 -1.96
C CYS A 32 5.29 -9.55 -2.54
N ASP A 33 4.18 -9.63 -1.80
CA ASP A 33 2.82 -9.25 -2.29
C ASP A 33 2.39 -7.99 -1.50
N PRO A 34 1.99 -6.86 -2.13
CA PRO A 34 1.73 -5.64 -1.36
C PRO A 34 0.44 -5.78 -0.53
N ARG A 35 -0.39 -6.78 -0.86
CA ARG A 35 -1.58 -7.13 -0.08
C ARG A 35 -1.23 -7.56 1.34
N VAL A 36 -0.07 -8.19 1.56
CA VAL A 36 0.35 -8.60 2.92
C VAL A 36 0.36 -7.40 3.88
N ILE A 37 0.77 -6.23 3.39
CA ILE A 37 0.78 -4.99 4.19
C ILE A 37 -0.66 -4.56 4.46
N VAL A 38 -1.50 -4.48 3.43
CA VAL A 38 -2.90 -4.09 3.54
C VAL A 38 -3.68 -5.03 4.47
N ASP A 39 -3.52 -6.34 4.31
CA ASP A 39 -4.15 -7.38 5.12
C ASP A 39 -3.77 -7.25 6.59
N THR A 40 -2.51 -6.89 6.88
CA THR A 40 -2.06 -6.63 8.25
C THR A 40 -2.82 -5.45 8.88
N PHE A 41 -3.09 -4.39 8.11
CA PHE A 41 -3.87 -3.27 8.61
C PHE A 41 -5.35 -3.61 8.77
N ILE A 42 -5.94 -4.37 7.85
CA ILE A 42 -7.33 -4.83 7.96
C ILE A 42 -7.51 -5.66 9.23
N GLN A 43 -6.64 -6.62 9.48
CA GLN A 43 -6.70 -7.49 10.66
C GLN A 43 -6.51 -6.73 11.98
N LYS A 44 -5.74 -5.63 11.97
CA LYS A 44 -5.50 -4.84 13.19
C LYS A 44 -6.56 -3.79 13.45
N LEU A 45 -7.07 -3.15 12.39
CA LEU A 45 -7.92 -1.97 12.49
C LEU A 45 -9.40 -2.25 12.28
N HIS A 46 -9.75 -3.41 11.71
CA HIS A 46 -11.13 -3.83 11.46
C HIS A 46 -12.00 -2.71 10.83
N PRO A 47 -11.60 -2.16 9.66
CA PRO A 47 -12.31 -1.04 9.06
C PRO A 47 -13.72 -1.43 8.60
N GLU A 48 -14.71 -0.58 8.84
CA GLU A 48 -16.10 -0.81 8.41
C GLU A 48 -16.24 -0.78 6.87
N LYS A 49 -15.41 0.02 6.20
CA LYS A 49 -15.45 0.22 4.74
C LYS A 49 -14.04 0.27 4.19
N MET A 50 -13.84 -0.36 3.03
CA MET A 50 -12.57 -0.38 2.34
C MET A 50 -12.76 -0.09 0.85
N LEU A 51 -11.95 0.81 0.32
CA LEU A 51 -11.82 1.07 -1.10
C LEU A 51 -10.39 0.74 -1.53
N SER A 52 -10.24 -0.12 -2.53
CA SER A 52 -8.93 -0.49 -3.08
C SER A 52 -8.87 -0.17 -4.56
N GLN A 53 -7.87 0.60 -4.98
CA GLN A 53 -7.52 0.75 -6.39
C GLN A 53 -6.19 0.04 -6.67
N LYS A 54 -6.15 -0.81 -7.69
CA LYS A 54 -4.91 -1.45 -8.16
C LYS A 54 -4.37 -0.65 -9.34
N HIS A 55 -3.22 -0.02 -9.19
CA HIS A 55 -2.46 0.53 -10.30
C HIS A 55 -1.50 -0.56 -10.83
N ASN A 56 -1.75 -1.07 -12.03
CA ASN A 56 -0.85 -1.98 -12.73
C ASN A 56 0.01 -1.16 -13.70
N GLU A 57 1.12 -0.57 -13.25
CA GLU A 57 2.07 0.07 -14.16
C GLU A 57 3.06 -0.98 -14.69
N ILE A 58 2.82 -1.41 -15.93
CA ILE A 58 3.75 -2.22 -16.71
C ILE A 58 4.89 -1.29 -17.15
N TYR A 59 5.93 -1.13 -16.34
CA TYR A 59 7.21 -0.61 -16.83
C TYR A 59 7.93 -1.72 -17.62
N LYS A 60 7.36 -2.07 -18.79
CA LYS A 60 8.14 -2.70 -19.86
C LYS A 60 8.90 -1.58 -20.56
N ASN A 61 10.21 -1.77 -20.66
CA ASN A 61 11.18 -0.98 -21.42
C ASN A 61 11.76 0.23 -20.67
N MET A 62 12.85 -0.02 -19.96
CA MET A 62 14.04 0.79 -20.21
C MET A 62 15.13 -0.14 -20.71
N LYS A 63 15.44 0.03 -22.01
CA LYS A 63 16.72 -0.35 -22.60
C LYS A 63 17.80 0.57 -22.03
#